data_AF-A0A1C4C2M4-F1
#
_entry.id   AF-A0A1C4C2M4-F1
#
_cell.length_a   1.000
_cell.length_b   1.000
_cell.length_c   1.000
_cell.angle_alpha   90.00
_cell.angle_beta   90.00
_cell.angle_gamma   90.00
#
_symmetry.space_group_name_H-M   'P 1'
#
loop_
_entity.id
_entity.type
_entity.pdbx_description
1 polymer ?
#
loop_
_entity_poly.entity_id
_entity_poly.type
_entity_poly.pdbx_seq_one_letter_code
_entity_poly.pdbx_strand_id
1 'polypeptide(L)'
;MYHCYFSSDYGGEYALEEAGTLIESDDYHYFDDVPDNQGCVVEQWTGLKDMNDTDIYEGDIVKILRTGTRRSIGFDEITFLEARFCFKHENVRDNLLPFLSHSDIYNLKVIGNRHENMELVEETRGAEL
;
A
#
# COMPACT_ATOMS: atom_id res chain seq x y z
N MET A 1 -1.39 -12.24 18.57
CA MET A 1 -2.45 -11.66 17.73
C MET A 1 -2.29 -10.15 17.83
N TYR A 2 -1.88 -9.50 16.75
CA TYR A 2 -1.65 -8.04 16.73
C TYR A 2 -3.00 -7.38 16.42
N HIS A 3 -3.60 -6.74 17.40
CA HIS A 3 -4.83 -5.96 17.18
C HIS A 3 -4.41 -4.52 16.86
N CYS A 4 -4.47 -4.15 15.58
CA CYS A 4 -4.35 -2.77 15.17
C CYS A 4 -5.73 -2.12 15.34
N TYR A 5 -5.81 -1.13 16.22
CA TYR A 5 -7.02 -0.34 16.43
C TYR A 5 -6.94 0.93 15.57
N PHE A 6 -8.00 1.22 14.82
CA PHE A 6 -8.14 2.48 14.09
C PHE A 6 -9.34 3.23 14.67
N SER A 7 -9.12 4.48 15.07
CA SER A 7 -10.18 5.39 15.49
C SER A 7 -10.37 6.41 14.36
N SER A 8 -11.61 6.56 13.89
CA SER A 8 -11.98 7.64 12.98
C SER A 8 -12.65 8.78 13.75
N ASP A 9 -12.64 9.98 13.20
CA ASP A 9 -13.26 11.18 13.78
C ASP A 9 -14.78 11.04 14.05
N TYR A 10 -15.41 9.98 13.55
CA TYR A 10 -16.83 9.66 13.74
C TYR A 10 -17.12 8.62 14.85
N GLY A 11 -16.11 8.22 15.63
CA GLY A 11 -16.34 7.61 16.95
C GLY A 11 -16.62 6.10 17.01
N GLY A 12 -16.38 5.36 15.91
CA GLY A 12 -16.29 3.90 15.95
C GLY A 12 -14.88 3.44 16.32
N GLU A 13 -14.76 2.44 17.18
CA GLU A 13 -13.51 1.69 17.33
C GLU A 13 -13.52 0.56 16.29
N TYR A 14 -12.43 0.38 15.54
CA TYR A 14 -12.31 -0.71 14.56
C TYR A 14 -11.08 -1.55 14.85
N ALA A 15 -11.16 -2.86 14.62
CA ALA A 15 -10.06 -3.80 14.73
C ALA A 15 -9.83 -4.55 13.40
N LEU A 16 -8.61 -5.07 13.22
CA LEU A 16 -8.28 -6.00 12.15
C LEU A 16 -8.21 -7.44 12.69
N GLU A 17 -8.87 -8.36 12.02
CA GLU A 17 -8.71 -9.80 12.26
C GLU A 17 -7.39 -10.33 11.68
N GLU A 18 -7.02 -11.56 12.05
CA GLU A 18 -5.82 -12.23 11.54
C GLU A 18 -5.81 -12.35 10.00
N ALA A 19 -6.99 -12.36 9.35
CA ALA A 19 -7.15 -12.39 7.91
C ALA A 19 -7.08 -11.01 7.22
N GLY A 20 -6.94 -9.92 7.98
CA GLY A 20 -6.94 -8.54 7.46
C GLY A 20 -8.33 -7.92 7.25
N THR A 21 -9.39 -8.60 7.69
CA THR A 21 -10.76 -8.06 7.66
C THR A 21 -10.93 -6.97 8.71
N LEU A 22 -11.52 -5.83 8.33
CA LEU A 22 -11.92 -4.77 9.25
C LEU A 22 -13.21 -5.16 9.96
N ILE A 23 -13.21 -5.09 11.28
CA ILE A 23 -14.38 -5.31 12.13
C ILE A 23 -14.59 -4.07 12.99
N GLU A 24 -15.85 -3.69 13.19
CA GLU A 24 -16.22 -2.67 14.17
C GLU A 24 -16.09 -3.29 15.57
N SER A 25 -15.23 -2.71 16.41
CA SER A 25 -15.03 -3.13 17.79
C SER A 25 -15.97 -2.37 18.71
N ASP A 26 -17.28 -2.50 18.47
CA ASP A 26 -18.25 -2.11 19.48
C ASP A 26 -18.35 -3.24 20.53
N ASP A 27 -18.16 -2.83 21.79
CA ASP A 27 -18.16 -3.68 22.98
C ASP A 27 -19.33 -4.70 22.97
N TYR A 28 -18.98 -5.98 22.94
CA TYR A 28 -19.85 -7.12 23.21
C TYR A 28 -21.10 -7.29 22.33
N HIS A 29 -20.95 -7.57 21.03
CA HIS A 29 -21.85 -8.55 20.39
C HIS A 29 -21.09 -9.37 19.33
N TYR A 30 -21.18 -10.68 19.49
CA TYR A 30 -20.77 -11.68 18.50
C TYR A 30 -21.30 -11.26 17.11
N PHE A 31 -20.36 -11.15 16.18
CA PHE A 31 -20.48 -11.27 14.73
C PHE A 31 -21.86 -11.73 14.25
N ASP A 32 -22.62 -10.83 13.63
CA ASP A 32 -23.62 -11.23 12.64
C ASP A 32 -23.98 -10.10 11.64
N ASP A 33 -23.64 -8.82 11.92
CA ASP A 33 -24.12 -7.71 11.06
C ASP A 33 -23.07 -6.62 10.74
N VAL A 34 -21.77 -6.94 10.69
CA VAL A 34 -20.91 -6.16 9.78
C VAL A 34 -21.17 -6.77 8.40
N PRO A 35 -21.84 -6.07 7.47
CA PRO A 35 -22.06 -6.62 6.16
C PRO A 35 -20.68 -6.94 5.60
N ASP A 36 -20.41 -8.22 5.33
CA ASP A 36 -19.21 -8.67 4.66
C ASP A 36 -18.95 -7.71 3.50
N ASN A 37 -17.93 -6.87 3.64
CA ASN A 37 -17.33 -6.15 2.53
C ASN A 37 -18.31 -5.26 1.72
N GLN A 38 -18.71 -4.09 2.24
CA GLN A 38 -19.34 -3.02 1.46
C GLN A 38 -18.39 -2.36 0.43
N GLY A 39 -17.57 -3.15 -0.29
CA GLY A 39 -16.68 -2.65 -1.32
C GLY A 39 -15.57 -1.72 -0.81
N CYS A 40 -15.33 -1.68 0.51
CA CYS A 40 -14.25 -0.93 1.11
C CYS A 40 -12.95 -1.74 0.98
N VAL A 41 -11.93 -1.13 0.37
CA VAL A 41 -10.57 -1.67 0.36
C VAL A 41 -9.79 -1.00 1.48
N VAL A 42 -9.15 -1.80 2.33
CA VAL A 42 -8.25 -1.31 3.39
C VAL A 42 -6.82 -1.32 2.84
N GLU A 43 -6.14 -0.19 2.95
CA GLU A 43 -4.75 -0.01 2.51
C GLU A 43 -3.87 0.27 3.73
N GLN A 44 -2.79 -0.50 3.90
CA GLN A 44 -1.91 -0.33 5.06
C GLN A 44 -0.95 0.83 4.86
N TRP A 45 -0.90 1.76 5.83
CA TRP A 45 0.11 2.82 5.83
C TRP A 45 1.51 2.23 6.02
N THR A 46 2.46 2.67 5.19
CA THR A 46 3.84 2.19 5.26
C THR A 46 4.65 2.78 6.42
N GLY A 47 4.15 3.87 7.04
CA GLY A 47 4.91 4.68 8.00
C GLY A 47 5.85 5.69 7.34
N LEU A 48 5.83 5.81 6.02
CA LEU A 48 6.70 6.67 5.22
C LEU A 48 5.90 7.71 4.45
N LYS A 49 6.56 8.82 4.12
CA LYS A 49 6.05 9.89 3.26
C LYS A 49 6.96 10.06 2.05
N ASP A 50 6.38 10.40 0.90
CA ASP A 50 7.10 10.67 -0.33
C ASP A 50 7.80 12.05 -0.33
N MET A 51 8.45 12.41 -1.44
CA MET A 51 9.18 13.69 -1.56
C MET A 51 8.30 14.94 -1.46
N ASN A 52 6.97 14.80 -1.54
CA ASN A 52 6.00 15.89 -1.40
C ASN A 52 5.22 15.83 -0.08
N ASP A 53 5.73 15.07 0.91
CA ASP A 53 5.09 14.89 2.23
C ASP A 53 3.76 14.09 2.19
N THR A 54 3.54 13.35 1.10
CA THR A 54 2.35 12.49 0.89
C THR A 54 2.57 11.16 1.58
N ASP A 55 1.63 10.72 2.42
CA ASP A 55 1.69 9.38 3.02
C ASP A 55 1.67 8.28 1.95
N ILE A 56 2.51 7.27 2.14
CA ILE A 56 2.61 6.12 1.24
C ILE A 56 1.87 4.94 1.85
N TYR A 57 0.98 4.32 1.08
CA TYR A 57 0.16 3.18 1.45
C TYR A 57 0.42 1.97 0.55
N GLU A 58 0.00 0.79 1.01
CA GLU A 58 -0.14 -0.37 0.13
C GLU A 58 -1.12 -0.06 -1.01
N GLY A 59 -0.75 -0.43 -2.25
CA GLY A 59 -1.55 -0.17 -3.44
C GLY A 59 -1.19 1.11 -4.20
N ASP A 60 -0.37 1.98 -3.60
CA ASP A 60 0.13 3.19 -4.27
C ASP A 60 0.97 2.86 -5.50
N ILE A 61 0.77 3.62 -6.56
CA ILE A 61 1.62 3.66 -7.74
C ILE A 61 2.59 4.82 -7.58
N VAL A 62 3.88 4.49 -7.62
CA VAL A 62 4.96 5.45 -7.38
C VAL A 62 5.81 5.62 -8.61
N LYS A 63 6.18 6.88 -8.87
CA LYS A 63 7.23 7.24 -9.81
C LYS A 63 8.54 7.39 -9.04
N ILE A 64 9.55 6.58 -9.38
CA ILE A 64 10.84 6.56 -8.71
C ILE A 64 11.98 6.92 -9.65
N LEU A 65 12.87 7.83 -9.23
CA LEU A 65 14.12 8.12 -9.91
C LEU A 65 15.22 7.18 -9.39
N ARG A 66 15.58 6.17 -10.20
CA ARG A 66 16.63 5.20 -9.85
C ARG A 66 18.00 5.77 -10.20
N THR A 67 18.84 5.97 -9.20
CA THR A 67 20.20 6.52 -9.36
C THR A 67 21.25 5.42 -9.28
N GLY A 68 21.27 4.53 -10.28
CA GLY A 68 22.29 3.49 -10.45
C GLY A 68 23.42 3.91 -11.41
N THR A 69 23.95 2.94 -12.16
CA THR A 69 24.94 3.19 -13.25
C THR A 69 24.40 4.10 -14.35
N ARG A 70 23.08 4.14 -14.52
CA ARG A 70 22.36 5.12 -15.34
C ARG A 70 21.15 5.61 -14.54
N ARG A 71 20.79 6.88 -14.73
CA ARG A 71 19.53 7.41 -14.22
C ARG A 71 18.40 6.86 -15.08
N SER A 72 17.40 6.27 -14.43
CA SER A 72 16.16 5.87 -15.08
C SER A 72 14.97 6.24 -14.21
N ILE A 73 13.81 6.36 -14.83
CA ILE A 73 12.54 6.56 -14.15
C ILE A 73 11.83 5.21 -14.18
N GLY A 74 11.41 4.74 -13.01
CA GLY A 74 10.56 3.56 -12.86
C GLY A 74 9.16 3.93 -12.38
N PHE A 75 8.23 3.03 -12.63
CA PHE A 75 6.86 3.08 -12.12
C PHE A 75 6.58 1.74 -11.45
N ASP A 76 6.33 1.76 -10.15
CA ASP A 76 6.17 0.56 -9.34
C ASP A 76 4.89 0.66 -8.49
N GLU A 77 4.26 -0.46 -8.19
CA GLU A 77 3.18 -0.57 -7.19
C GLU A 77 3.78 -0.89 -5.82
N ILE A 78 3.33 -0.23 -4.75
CA ILE A 78 3.70 -0.57 -3.37
C ILE A 78 2.86 -1.78 -2.93
N THR A 79 3.51 -2.86 -2.51
CA THR A 79 2.83 -4.08 -2.03
C THR A 79 3.42 -4.55 -0.71
N PHE A 80 2.66 -5.30 0.09
CA PHE A 80 3.16 -5.94 1.30
C PHE A 80 3.43 -7.43 1.06
N LEU A 81 4.66 -7.87 1.26
CA LEU A 81 5.07 -9.26 1.06
C LEU A 81 6.12 -9.66 2.09
N GLU A 82 5.98 -10.84 2.71
CA GLU A 82 6.97 -11.37 3.67
C GLU A 82 7.33 -10.37 4.79
N ALA A 83 6.31 -9.71 5.37
CA ALA A 83 6.46 -8.75 6.47
C ALA A 83 7.23 -7.44 6.13
N ARG A 84 7.20 -7.03 4.86
CA ARG A 84 7.84 -5.79 4.37
C ARG A 84 7.06 -5.19 3.21
N PHE A 85 7.15 -3.87 3.08
CA PHE A 85 6.69 -3.17 1.88
C PHE A 85 7.72 -3.28 0.77
N CYS A 86 7.27 -3.50 -0.46
CA CYS A 86 8.08 -3.80 -1.62
C CYS A 86 7.61 -3.03 -2.86
N PHE A 87 8.53 -2.81 -3.80
CA PHE A 87 8.25 -2.29 -5.13
C PHE A 87 7.91 -3.43 -6.07
N LYS A 88 6.65 -3.50 -6.51
CA LYS A 88 6.15 -4.49 -7.45
C LYS A 88 6.14 -3.96 -8.88
N HIS A 89 6.71 -4.74 -9.79
CA HIS A 89 6.64 -4.54 -11.23
C HIS A 89 6.56 -5.89 -11.95
N GLU A 90 5.94 -5.92 -13.14
CA GLU A 90 5.42 -7.15 -13.76
C GLU A 90 6.46 -8.24 -14.08
N ASN A 91 7.74 -7.89 -14.13
CA ASN A 91 8.82 -8.77 -14.58
C ASN A 91 9.75 -9.26 -13.47
N VAL A 92 9.52 -8.89 -12.21
CA VAL A 92 10.30 -9.40 -11.07
C VAL A 92 9.47 -10.36 -10.23
N ARG A 93 10.04 -11.54 -10.00
CA ARG A 93 9.43 -12.55 -9.13
C ARG A 93 9.27 -11.98 -7.73
N ASP A 94 8.16 -12.32 -7.08
CA ASP A 94 7.78 -11.85 -5.74
C ASP A 94 8.94 -11.92 -4.73
N ASN A 95 9.72 -13.02 -4.74
CA ASN A 95 10.85 -13.22 -3.82
C ASN A 95 12.10 -12.34 -4.11
N LEU A 96 12.08 -11.57 -5.19
CA LEU A 96 13.16 -10.67 -5.63
C LEU A 96 12.74 -9.20 -5.59
N LEU A 97 11.54 -8.88 -5.10
CA LEU A 97 11.08 -7.50 -5.03
C LEU A 97 11.96 -6.69 -4.07
N PRO A 98 12.49 -5.53 -4.51
CA PRO A 98 13.19 -4.62 -3.62
C PRO A 98 12.23 -4.09 -2.55
N PHE A 99 12.71 -3.97 -1.32
CA PHE A 99 11.91 -3.41 -0.24
C PHE A 99 11.90 -1.88 -0.29
N LEU A 100 10.78 -1.27 0.09
CA LEU A 100 10.66 0.16 0.30
C LEU A 100 11.45 0.55 1.55
N SER A 101 12.36 1.51 1.41
CA SER A 101 13.24 1.97 2.49
C SER A 101 13.16 3.49 2.68
N HIS A 102 13.66 3.96 3.83
CA HIS A 102 13.77 5.40 4.11
C HIS A 102 14.66 6.16 3.12
N SER A 103 15.56 5.49 2.37
CA SER A 103 16.36 6.17 1.35
C SER A 103 15.61 6.41 0.05
N ASP A 104 14.57 5.65 -0.22
CA ASP A 104 13.84 5.73 -1.49
C ASP A 104 12.93 6.96 -1.55
N ILE A 105 12.41 7.39 -0.41
CA ILE A 105 11.43 8.48 -0.30
C ILE A 105 11.92 9.82 -0.88
N TYR A 106 13.23 10.05 -0.91
CA TYR A 106 13.82 11.27 -1.46
C TYR A 106 13.73 11.36 -2.98
N ASN A 107 13.51 10.24 -3.66
CA ASN A 107 13.47 10.12 -5.12
C ASN A 107 12.15 9.54 -5.62
N LEU A 108 11.18 9.42 -4.74
CA LEU A 108 9.90 8.76 -4.96
C LEU A 108 8.78 9.77 -4.84
N LYS A 109 7.83 9.69 -5.78
CA LYS A 109 6.58 10.45 -5.76
C LYS A 109 5.40 9.51 -5.96
N VAL A 110 4.38 9.61 -5.11
CA VAL A 110 3.08 8.95 -5.35
C VAL A 110 2.38 9.66 -6.51
N ILE A 111 1.90 8.88 -7.47
CA ILE A 111 1.23 9.39 -8.69
C ILE A 111 -0.21 8.89 -8.85
N GLY A 112 -0.66 7.97 -8.00
CA GLY A 112 -2.00 7.39 -7.98
C GLY A 112 -2.00 6.09 -7.19
N ASN A 113 -3.10 5.35 -7.21
CA ASN A 113 -3.20 4.02 -6.61
C ASN A 113 -3.92 3.04 -7.56
N ARG A 114 -3.81 1.75 -7.28
CA ARG A 114 -4.38 0.68 -8.12
C ARG A 114 -5.92 0.66 -8.20
N HIS A 115 -6.62 1.31 -7.28
CA HIS A 115 -8.07 1.30 -7.18
C HIS A 115 -8.71 2.46 -7.96
N GLU A 116 -8.07 3.63 -7.92
CA GLU A 116 -8.56 4.86 -8.56
C GLU A 116 -7.89 5.11 -9.92
N ASN A 117 -6.68 4.61 -10.14
CA ASN A 117 -5.86 4.89 -11.32
C ASN A 117 -5.43 3.59 -12.03
N MET A 118 -6.42 2.80 -12.45
CA MET A 118 -6.17 1.52 -13.15
C MET A 118 -5.32 1.69 -14.42
N GLU A 119 -5.38 2.85 -15.09
CA GLU A 119 -4.54 3.18 -16.24
C GLU A 119 -3.04 3.23 -15.90
N LEU A 120 -2.68 3.66 -14.67
CA LEU A 120 -1.29 3.70 -14.23
C LEU A 120 -0.74 2.30 -13.93
N VAL A 121 -1.61 1.36 -13.56
CA VAL A 121 -1.25 -0.05 -13.39
C VAL A 121 -0.82 -0.66 -14.71
N GLU A 122 -1.31 -0.18 -15.86
CA GLU A 122 -0.81 -0.63 -17.16
C GLU A 122 0.57 -0.04 -17.48
N GLU A 123 0.88 1.17 -17.00
CA GLU A 123 2.19 1.79 -17.22
C GLU A 123 3.31 1.11 -16.42
N THR A 124 3.03 0.58 -15.22
CA THR A 124 3.99 -0.23 -14.44
C THR A 124 4.37 -1.54 -15.16
N ARG A 125 3.54 -1.98 -16.11
CA ARG A 125 3.75 -3.17 -16.97
C ARG A 125 4.58 -2.86 -18.21
N GLY A 126 4.46 -1.65 -18.73
CA GLY A 126 5.13 -1.19 -19.95
C GLY A 126 6.48 -0.51 -19.74
N ALA A 127 6.91 -0.27 -18.50
CA ALA A 127 8.16 0.42 -18.17
C ALA A 127 9.42 -0.46 -18.39
N GLU A 128 9.61 -0.95 -19.61
CA GLU A 128 10.87 -1.49 -20.11
C GLU A 128 11.31 -0.73 -21.35
N LEU A 129 12.25 0.22 -21.20
CA LEU A 129 13.23 0.64 -22.22
C LEU A 129 14.54 1.10 -21.58
#